data_AF-I3TDR3-F1
#
_entry.id   AF-I3TDR3-F1
#
_cell.length_a   1.000
_cell.length_b   1.000
_cell.length_c   1.000
_cell.angle_alpha   90.00
_cell.angle_beta   90.00
_cell.angle_gamma   90.00
#
_symmetry.space_group_name_H-M   'P 1'
#
loop_
_entity.id
_entity.type
_entity.pdbx_description
1 polymer ?
#
loop_
_entity_poly.entity_id
_entity_poly.type
_entity_poly.pdbx_seq_one_letter_code
_entity_poly.pdbx_strand_id
1 'polypeptide(L)'
;MLPDSVREVYFSDYYRVLVVEEDDKVFVSVDVYKKGFDYPVTRTSCVKEDFCLIYSTLDPALAGPELKDVTLSLEVVGSKTPGGVETLNVRWVLRKPVGEDVLRKVFETSWLLIRAKPTPQ
;
A
#
# COMPACT_ATOMS: atom_id res chain seq x y z
N MET A 1 14.25 11.65 15.82
CA MET A 1 14.25 10.23 16.24
C MET A 1 12.83 9.74 16.03
N LEU A 2 12.63 8.64 15.30
CA LEU A 2 11.29 8.06 15.15
C LEU A 2 10.86 7.43 16.48
N PRO A 3 9.56 7.38 16.81
CA PRO A 3 9.08 6.57 17.94
C PRO A 3 9.51 5.11 17.76
N ASP A 4 9.74 4.38 18.86
CA ASP A 4 10.16 2.97 18.81
C ASP A 4 9.16 2.05 18.06
N SER A 5 7.90 2.49 17.95
CA SER A 5 6.85 1.81 17.19
C SER A 5 6.90 2.07 15.67
N VAL A 6 7.79 2.93 15.19
CA VAL A 6 7.90 3.29 13.77
C VAL A 6 9.28 2.93 13.26
N ARG A 7 9.33 2.13 12.19
CA ARG A 7 10.59 1.75 11.55
C ARG A 7 10.48 1.73 10.04
N GLU A 8 11.61 1.96 9.40
CA GLU A 8 11.76 1.84 7.95
C GLU A 8 12.53 0.55 7.63
N VAL A 9 12.02 -0.21 6.68
CA VAL A 9 12.63 -1.45 6.17
C VAL A 9 12.85 -1.29 4.67
N TYR A 10 13.97 -1.81 4.17
CA TYR A 10 14.36 -1.70 2.78
C TYR A 10 14.65 -3.09 2.22
N PHE A 11 13.77 -3.57 1.34
CA PHE A 11 13.99 -4.80 0.55
C PHE A 11 14.51 -4.49 -0.87
N SER A 12 14.72 -3.20 -1.16
CA SER A 12 15.34 -2.69 -2.38
C SER A 12 16.04 -1.37 -2.06
N ASP A 13 16.93 -0.93 -2.94
CA ASP A 13 17.71 0.31 -2.74
C ASP A 13 16.87 1.60 -2.81
N TYR A 14 15.69 1.54 -3.43
CA TYR A 14 14.92 2.73 -3.80
C TYR A 14 13.54 2.82 -3.15
N TYR A 15 13.00 1.70 -2.69
CA TYR A 15 11.62 1.63 -2.22
C TYR A 15 11.57 1.26 -0.75
N ARG A 16 11.03 2.20 0.02
CA ARG A 16 10.89 2.08 1.45
C ARG A 16 9.62 1.30 1.80
N VAL A 17 9.72 0.52 2.86
CA VAL A 17 8.59 -0.06 3.59
C VAL A 17 8.53 0.63 4.95
N LEU A 18 7.53 1.50 5.15
CA LEU A 18 7.28 2.13 6.44
C LEU A 18 6.38 1.21 7.27
N VAL A 19 6.83 0.87 8.47
CA VAL A 19 6.12 -0.01 9.40
C VAL A 19 5.79 0.80 10.65
N VAL A 20 4.50 0.82 11.01
CA VAL A 20 4.00 1.43 12.24
C VAL A 20 3.29 0.35 13.06
N GLU A 21 3.76 0.11 14.26
CA GLU A 21 3.21 -0.89 15.16
C GLU A 21 2.27 -0.25 16.17
N GLU A 22 1.05 -0.80 16.27
CA GLU A 22 0.11 -0.55 17.35
C GLU A 22 -0.10 -1.83 18.17
N ASP A 23 -0.93 -1.79 19.21
CA ASP A 23 -1.05 -2.90 20.18
C ASP A 23 -1.44 -4.23 19.52
N ASP A 24 -2.44 -4.23 18.63
CA ASP A 24 -2.96 -5.45 17.98
C ASP A 24 -2.69 -5.52 16.47
N LYS A 25 -2.14 -4.45 15.89
CA LYS A 25 -2.02 -4.25 14.44
C LYS A 25 -0.68 -3.70 14.03
N VAL A 26 -0.37 -3.91 12.75
CA VAL A 26 0.76 -3.30 12.08
C VAL A 26 0.28 -2.64 10.80
N PHE A 27 0.59 -1.36 10.65
CA PHE A 27 0.34 -0.59 9.44
C PHE A 27 1.61 -0.60 8.61
N VAL A 28 1.49 -1.03 7.35
CA VAL A 28 2.63 -1.10 6.43
C VAL A 28 2.32 -0.27 5.20
N SER A 29 3.20 0.66 4.86
CA SER A 29 3.13 1.44 3.62
C SER A 29 4.34 1.10 2.76
N VAL A 30 4.09 0.53 1.58
CA VAL A 30 5.11 0.17 0.60
C VAL A 30 5.12 1.19 -0.52
N ASP A 31 6.25 1.87 -0.70
CA ASP A 31 6.44 2.82 -1.81
C ASP A 31 6.62 2.04 -3.13
N VAL A 32 5.92 2.45 -4.20
CA VAL A 32 5.92 1.71 -5.49
C VAL A 32 6.00 2.56 -6.75
N TYR A 33 5.69 3.87 -6.67
CA TYR A 33 5.80 4.88 -7.75
C TYR A 33 5.61 4.38 -9.20
N LYS A 34 4.38 4.47 -9.71
CA LYS A 34 4.02 4.07 -11.08
C LYS A 34 3.16 5.13 -11.74
N LYS A 35 3.44 5.45 -13.00
CA LYS A 35 2.55 6.30 -13.82
C LYS A 35 1.20 5.62 -14.04
N GLY A 36 0.12 6.38 -13.87
CA GLY A 36 -1.25 5.89 -13.95
C GLY A 36 -1.78 5.35 -12.62
N PHE A 37 -3.08 5.09 -12.61
CA PHE A 37 -3.80 4.48 -11.49
C PHE A 37 -4.89 3.59 -12.07
N ASP A 38 -4.65 2.28 -12.05
CA ASP A 38 -5.46 1.30 -12.80
C ASP A 38 -6.56 0.68 -11.93
N TYR A 39 -6.85 1.27 -10.76
CA TYR A 39 -7.83 0.74 -9.80
C TYR A 39 -9.07 1.62 -9.72
N PRO A 40 -10.24 1.05 -9.41
CA PRO A 40 -11.45 1.83 -9.17
C PRO A 40 -11.24 2.73 -7.94
N VAL A 41 -11.49 4.03 -8.10
CA VAL A 41 -11.34 4.99 -7.00
C VAL A 41 -12.51 4.83 -6.04
N THR A 42 -12.21 4.42 -4.80
CA THR A 42 -13.20 4.26 -3.72
C THR A 42 -13.33 5.53 -2.87
N ARG A 43 -12.26 6.32 -2.79
CA ARG A 43 -12.22 7.56 -2.02
C ARG A 43 -11.26 8.56 -2.66
N THR A 44 -11.59 9.84 -2.54
CA THR A 44 -10.73 10.95 -2.98
C THR A 44 -10.66 11.99 -1.88
N SER A 45 -9.47 12.55 -1.65
CA SER A 45 -9.26 13.70 -0.77
C SER A 45 -8.50 14.77 -1.54
N CYS A 46 -9.16 15.91 -1.75
CA CYS A 46 -8.64 17.00 -2.57
C CYS A 46 -8.34 18.23 -1.72
N VAL A 47 -7.19 18.86 -1.97
CA VAL A 47 -6.91 20.21 -1.47
C VAL A 47 -7.36 21.29 -2.46
N LYS A 48 -7.45 20.93 -3.75
CA LYS A 48 -8.01 21.71 -4.87
C LYS A 48 -8.55 20.74 -5.94
N GLU A 49 -9.32 21.23 -6.90
CA GLU A 49 -10.00 20.44 -7.94
C GLU A 49 -9.08 19.41 -8.64
N ASP A 50 -7.87 19.83 -9.01
CA ASP A 50 -6.89 18.96 -9.67
C ASP A 50 -5.73 18.51 -8.76
N PHE A 51 -5.84 18.68 -7.44
CA PHE A 51 -4.80 18.26 -6.50
C PHE A 51 -5.40 17.35 -5.44
N CYS A 52 -5.38 16.06 -5.73
CA CYS A 52 -6.05 15.06 -4.91
C CYS A 52 -5.17 13.85 -4.63
N LEU A 53 -5.33 13.29 -3.44
CA LEU A 53 -5.03 11.89 -3.18
C LEU A 53 -6.24 11.06 -3.57
N ILE A 54 -6.01 10.02 -4.35
CA ILE A 54 -7.01 9.03 -4.75
C ILE A 54 -6.68 7.71 -4.08
N TYR A 55 -7.72 6.98 -3.70
CA TYR A 55 -7.60 5.76 -2.93
C TYR A 55 -8.46 4.68 -3.59
N SER A 56 -7.94 3.46 -3.60
CA SER A 56 -8.70 2.28 -3.96
C SER A 56 -8.57 1.25 -2.85
N THR A 57 -9.68 0.98 -2.18
CA THR A 57 -9.77 -0.10 -1.19
C THR A 57 -9.96 -1.41 -1.93
N LEU A 58 -9.03 -2.34 -1.73
CA LEU A 58 -9.02 -3.64 -2.39
C LEU A 58 -9.57 -4.71 -1.44
N ASP A 59 -10.12 -5.77 -2.03
CA ASP A 59 -10.45 -6.98 -1.27
C ASP A 59 -9.14 -7.58 -0.69
N PRO A 60 -9.04 -7.79 0.64
CA PRO A 60 -7.91 -8.48 1.25
C PRO A 60 -7.61 -9.87 0.65
N ALA A 61 -8.58 -10.52 0.00
CA ALA A 61 -8.35 -11.77 -0.74
C ALA A 61 -7.31 -11.62 -1.87
N LEU A 62 -7.11 -10.41 -2.41
CA LEU A 62 -6.09 -10.11 -3.41
C LEU A 62 -4.66 -10.14 -2.84
N ALA A 63 -4.50 -10.20 -1.51
CA ALA A 63 -3.20 -10.36 -0.86
C ALA A 63 -2.52 -11.71 -1.19
N GLY A 64 -3.28 -12.68 -1.71
CA GLY A 64 -2.80 -14.03 -1.96
C GLY A 64 -2.85 -14.92 -0.72
N PRO A 65 -2.68 -16.24 -0.89
CA PRO A 65 -2.91 -17.23 0.16
C PRO A 65 -1.98 -17.04 1.37
N GLU A 66 -0.78 -16.50 1.17
CA GLU A 66 0.21 -16.35 2.24
C GLU A 66 -0.04 -15.16 3.16
N LEU A 67 -0.86 -14.19 2.73
CA LEU A 67 -1.16 -12.97 3.48
C LEU A 67 -2.63 -12.83 3.84
N LYS A 68 -3.51 -13.68 3.27
CA LYS A 68 -4.96 -13.59 3.42
C LYS A 68 -5.42 -13.57 4.89
N ASP A 69 -4.88 -14.47 5.72
CA ASP A 69 -5.37 -14.64 7.09
C ASP A 69 -4.84 -13.55 8.06
N VAL A 70 -3.81 -12.82 7.65
CA VAL A 70 -3.23 -11.72 8.45
C VAL A 70 -3.64 -10.34 7.94
N THR A 71 -4.10 -10.22 6.69
CA THR A 71 -4.47 -8.94 6.09
C THR A 71 -5.87 -8.52 6.52
N LEU A 72 -5.95 -7.41 7.25
CA LEU A 72 -7.22 -6.81 7.68
C LEU A 72 -7.75 -5.81 6.67
N SER A 73 -6.87 -5.05 6.01
CA SER A 73 -7.24 -4.15 4.92
C SER A 73 -6.08 -3.92 3.97
N LEU A 74 -6.43 -3.63 2.72
CA LEU A 74 -5.50 -3.34 1.63
C LEU A 74 -6.01 -2.11 0.87
N GLU A 75 -5.15 -1.12 0.65
CA GLU A 75 -5.49 0.10 -0.06
C GLU A 75 -4.36 0.52 -1.00
N VAL A 76 -4.68 0.86 -2.25
CA VAL A 76 -3.74 1.49 -3.18
C VAL A 76 -3.97 2.99 -3.17
N VAL A 77 -2.90 3.75 -3.01
CA VAL A 77 -2.95 5.22 -2.95
C VAL A 77 -2.26 5.80 -4.17
N GLY A 78 -2.93 6.73 -4.82
CA GLY A 78 -2.40 7.51 -5.91
C GLY A 78 -2.55 9.00 -5.68
N SER A 79 -2.00 9.77 -6.60
CA SER A 79 -2.21 11.21 -6.72
C SER A 79 -2.80 11.56 -8.08
N LYS A 80 -3.63 12.58 -8.10
CA LYS A 80 -4.09 13.28 -9.30
C LYS A 80 -3.57 14.71 -9.22
N THR A 81 -2.85 15.12 -10.26
CA THR A 81 -2.33 16.47 -10.49
C THR A 81 -2.66 16.92 -11.92
N PRO A 82 -2.51 18.20 -12.30
CA PRO A 82 -2.58 18.61 -13.70
C PRO A 82 -1.55 17.91 -14.60
N GLY A 83 -0.44 17.44 -14.03
CA GLY A 83 0.60 16.68 -14.75
C GLY A 83 0.24 15.22 -15.01
N GLY A 84 -0.84 14.72 -14.40
CA GLY A 84 -1.32 13.35 -14.59
C GLY A 84 -1.67 12.65 -13.29
N VAL A 85 -1.86 11.35 -13.41
CA VAL A 85 -2.24 10.45 -12.32
C VAL A 85 -1.10 9.46 -12.09
N GLU A 86 -0.76 9.22 -10.83
CA GLU A 86 0.32 8.32 -10.43
C GLU A 86 -0.08 7.49 -9.22
N THR A 87 0.38 6.25 -9.14
CA THR A 87 0.29 5.37 -7.98
C THR A 87 1.51 5.58 -7.11
N LEU A 88 1.31 5.85 -5.82
CA LEU A 88 2.37 6.25 -4.88
C LEU A 88 2.79 5.09 -3.97
N ASN A 89 1.83 4.49 -3.28
CA ASN A 89 2.07 3.43 -2.30
C ASN A 89 0.90 2.44 -2.23
N VAL A 90 1.21 1.27 -1.68
CA VAL A 90 0.22 0.27 -1.24
C VAL A 90 0.26 0.21 0.29
N ARG A 91 -0.91 0.35 0.91
CA ARG A 91 -1.08 0.37 2.35
C ARG A 91 -1.77 -0.89 2.82
N TRP A 92 -1.23 -1.45 3.88
CA TRP A 92 -1.67 -2.69 4.50
C TRP A 92 -1.97 -2.42 5.96
N VAL A 93 -3.02 -3.06 6.45
CA VAL A 93 -3.24 -3.23 7.89
C VAL A 93 -3.21 -4.72 8.16
N LEU A 94 -2.29 -5.14 9.03
CA LEU A 94 -2.02 -6.54 9.32
C LEU A 94 -2.32 -6.82 10.79
N ARG A 95 -2.83 -8.02 11.06
CA ARG A 95 -2.95 -8.56 12.42
C ARG A 95 -1.57 -9.01 12.91
N LYS A 96 -1.21 -8.68 14.14
CA LYS A 96 0.01 -9.21 14.78
C LYS A 96 -0.06 -10.74 15.00
N PRO A 97 1.08 -11.46 15.02
CA PRO A 97 2.46 -10.96 14.86
C PRO A 97 2.88 -10.78 13.39
N VAL A 98 3.73 -9.78 13.12
CA VAL A 98 4.29 -9.51 11.78
C VAL A 98 5.82 -9.56 11.85
N GLY A 99 6.40 -10.64 11.33
CA GLY A 99 7.85 -10.81 11.21
C GLY A 99 8.41 -10.27 9.89
N GLU A 100 9.73 -10.30 9.73
CA GLU A 100 10.41 -9.84 8.51
C GLU A 100 9.95 -10.58 7.25
N ASP A 101 9.72 -11.90 7.34
CA ASP A 101 9.23 -12.70 6.20
C ASP A 101 7.85 -12.23 5.71
N VAL A 102 6.97 -11.84 6.63
CA VAL A 102 5.65 -11.27 6.28
C VAL A 102 5.82 -9.92 5.60
N LEU A 103 6.72 -9.06 6.11
CA LEU A 103 7.01 -7.77 5.51
C LEU A 103 7.61 -7.91 4.09
N ARG A 104 8.46 -8.90 3.87
CA ARG A 104 9.02 -9.22 2.55
C ARG A 104 7.93 -9.63 1.58
N LYS A 105 7.01 -10.51 1.98
CA LYS A 105 5.84 -10.89 1.17
C LYS A 105 4.94 -9.70 0.88
N VAL A 106 4.68 -8.85 1.87
CA VAL A 106 3.91 -7.61 1.69
C VAL A 106 4.55 -6.70 0.64
N PHE A 107 5.88 -6.55 0.68
CA PHE A 107 6.63 -5.80 -0.32
C PHE A 107 6.45 -6.42 -1.72
N GLU A 108 6.72 -7.71 -1.87
CA GLU A 108 6.62 -8.43 -3.15
C GLU A 108 5.20 -8.36 -3.72
N THR A 109 4.18 -8.62 -2.90
CA THR A 109 2.77 -8.57 -3.30
C THR A 109 2.35 -7.16 -3.69
N SER A 110 2.83 -6.12 -3.01
CA SER A 110 2.56 -4.72 -3.40
C SER A 110 3.03 -4.44 -4.83
N TRP A 111 4.21 -4.95 -5.19
CA TRP A 111 4.76 -4.83 -6.54
C TRP A 111 4.01 -5.66 -7.58
N LEU A 112 3.55 -6.86 -7.21
CA LEU A 112 2.73 -7.68 -8.09
C LEU A 112 1.39 -7.01 -8.38
N LEU A 113 0.73 -6.49 -7.33
CA LEU A 113 -0.55 -5.78 -7.44
C LEU A 113 -0.43 -4.64 -8.44
N ILE A 114 0.55 -3.75 -8.29
CA ILE A 114 0.65 -2.56 -9.14
C ILE A 114 1.19 -2.84 -10.56
N ARG A 115 1.85 -3.98 -10.79
CA ARG A 115 2.28 -4.41 -12.13
C ARG A 115 1.17 -5.11 -12.90
N ALA A 116 0.27 -5.81 -12.21
CA ALA A 116 -0.92 -6.39 -12.83
C ALA A 116 -1.86 -5.25 -13.27
N LYS A 117 -2.25 -5.20 -14.54
CA LYS A 117 -3.41 -4.39 -14.95
C LYS A 117 -4.64 -5.07 -14.34
N PRO A 118 -5.37 -4.48 -13.37
CA PRO A 118 -6.53 -5.12 -12.79
C PRO A 118 -7.57 -5.33 -13.90
N THR A 119 -8.03 -6.56 -14.08
CA THR A 119 -9.18 -6.83 -14.96
C THR A 119 -10.40 -6.16 -14.32
N PRO A 120 -11.22 -5.40 -15.06
CA PRO A 120 -12.46 -4.87 -14.52
C PRO A 120 -13.33 -6.02 -13.98
N GLN A 121 -13.79 -5.91 -12.74
CA GLN A 121 -14.86 -6.77 -12.21
C GLN A 121 -16.20 -6.30 -12.76
#